data_AF-A0A6P1D8S6-F1
#
_entry.id   AF-A0A6P1D8S6-F1
#
_cell.length_a   1.000
_cell.length_b   1.000
_cell.length_c   1.000
_cell.angle_alpha   90.00
_cell.angle_beta   90.00
_cell.angle_gamma   90.00
#
_symmetry.space_group_name_H-M   'P 1'
#
loop_
_entity.id
_entity.type
_entity.pdbx_description
1 polymer ?
#
loop_
_entity_poly.entity_id
_entity_poly.type
_entity_poly.pdbx_seq_one_letter_code
_entity_poly.pdbx_strand_id
1 'polypeptide(L)'
;MGERNWALWRLYRDDLGQPRIWPYLLAALVLIIAICGVCGLGLWGFNRVAGTTNGPGGVVDCPALSWDGQCTVTFDRRTDGATVQLAGRTVRLIGVSTETNSADFDTDSLLGWNDERFHLRVGEDYEFSGNTLELIQITPDKVILHYWPPADA
;
A
#
# COMPACT_ATOMS: atom_id res chain seq x y z
N MET A 1 -40.71 -13.16 42.45
CA MET A 1 -39.81 -12.33 41.63
C MET A 1 -39.65 -10.99 42.34
N GLY A 2 -38.66 -10.66 43.16
CA GLY A 2 -37.32 -11.18 43.42
C GLY A 2 -36.38 -9.98 43.55
N GLU A 3 -36.48 -9.22 44.65
CA GLU A 3 -35.80 -7.93 44.91
C GLU A 3 -34.26 -7.97 44.76
N ARG A 4 -33.66 -9.16 44.75
CA ARG A 4 -32.23 -9.37 44.53
C ARG A 4 -31.71 -8.93 43.16
N ASN A 5 -32.57 -8.81 42.13
CA ASN A 5 -32.13 -8.44 40.78
C ASN A 5 -31.90 -6.92 40.60
N TRP A 6 -32.40 -6.07 41.50
CA TRP A 6 -32.26 -4.62 41.39
C TRP A 6 -30.87 -4.10 41.78
N ALA A 7 -30.18 -4.78 42.70
CA ALA A 7 -28.84 -4.39 43.14
C ALA A 7 -27.77 -4.62 42.05
N LEU A 8 -27.88 -5.72 41.30
CA LEU A 8 -27.00 -6.01 40.16
C LEU A 8 -27.20 -5.01 39.00
N TRP A 9 -28.41 -4.50 38.84
CA TRP A 9 -28.73 -3.57 37.77
C TRP A 9 -28.11 -2.18 37.96
N ARG A 10 -27.96 -1.72 39.21
CA ARG A 10 -27.24 -0.46 39.53
C ARG A 10 -25.73 -0.56 39.39
N LEU A 11 -25.16 -1.76 39.55
CA LEU A 11 -23.71 -1.94 39.34
C LEU A 11 -23.31 -1.81 37.87
N TYR A 12 -24.26 -1.97 36.94
CA TYR A 12 -24.00 -1.99 35.50
C TYR A 12 -24.27 -0.66 34.79
N ARG A 13 -24.96 0.29 35.42
CA ARG A 13 -25.38 1.57 34.84
C ARG A 13 -25.02 2.74 35.74
N ASP A 14 -24.41 3.77 35.16
CA ASP A 14 -24.27 5.06 35.84
C ASP A 14 -25.60 5.83 35.83
N ASP A 15 -25.69 6.94 36.59
CA ASP A 15 -26.90 7.76 36.76
C ASP A 15 -27.52 8.27 35.43
N LEU A 16 -26.75 8.22 34.34
CA LEU A 16 -27.18 8.57 32.97
C LEU A 16 -27.73 7.38 32.17
N GLY A 17 -27.84 6.20 32.77
CA GLY A 17 -28.36 5.00 32.12
C GLY A 17 -27.42 4.34 31.12
N GLN A 18 -26.16 4.79 31.01
CA GLN A 18 -25.15 4.20 30.14
C GLN A 18 -24.41 3.04 30.83
N PRO A 19 -24.10 1.96 30.10
CA PRO A 19 -23.34 0.86 30.66
C PRO A 19 -21.91 1.32 30.97
N ARG A 20 -21.42 1.07 32.19
CA ARG A 20 -20.06 1.42 32.67
C ARG A 20 -18.91 0.90 31.80
N ILE A 21 -19.21 0.01 30.86
CA ILE A 21 -18.24 -0.60 29.93
C ILE A 21 -17.91 0.34 28.75
N TRP A 22 -18.74 1.35 28.49
CA TRP A 22 -18.60 2.29 27.37
C TRP A 22 -17.22 2.96 27.24
N PRO A 23 -16.60 3.50 28.31
CA PRO A 23 -15.26 4.08 28.22
C PRO A 23 -14.20 3.03 27.85
N TYR A 24 -14.37 1.77 28.27
CA TYR A 24 -13.45 0.69 27.92
C TYR A 24 -13.60 0.22 26.48
N LEU A 25 -14.83 0.21 25.94
CA LEU A 25 -15.06 -0.08 24.52
C LEU A 25 -14.51 1.02 23.61
N LEU A 26 -14.67 2.29 24.00
CA LEU A 26 -14.07 3.41 23.28
C LEU A 26 -12.54 3.37 23.34
N ALA A 27 -11.97 3.11 24.52
CA ALA A 27 -10.53 2.95 24.66
C ALA A 27 -9.99 1.76 23.84
N ALA A 28 -10.69 0.63 23.83
CA ALA A 28 -10.33 -0.53 23.01
C ALA A 28 -10.45 -0.24 21.51
N LEU A 29 -11.49 0.48 21.07
CA LEU A 29 -11.66 0.90 19.68
C LEU A 29 -10.54 1.86 19.25
N VAL A 30 -10.21 2.86 20.09
CA VAL A 30 -9.09 3.79 19.84
C VAL A 30 -7.75 3.06 19.81
N LEU A 31 -7.54 2.08 20.69
CA LEU A 31 -6.34 1.25 20.69
C LEU A 31 -6.27 0.36 19.44
N ILE A 32 -7.39 -0.23 19.01
CA ILE A 32 -7.47 -1.02 17.77
C ILE A 32 -7.24 -0.12 16.56
N ILE A 33 -7.78 1.10 16.52
CA ILE A 33 -7.52 2.06 15.43
C ILE A 33 -6.07 2.55 15.47
N ALA A 34 -5.47 2.74 16.65
CA ALA A 34 -4.07 3.11 16.78
C ALA A 34 -3.13 1.96 16.39
N ILE A 35 -3.44 0.72 16.80
CA ILE A 35 -2.65 -0.47 16.45
C ILE A 35 -2.88 -0.83 14.98
N CYS A 36 -4.10 -0.81 14.46
CA CYS A 36 -4.37 -1.01 13.02
C CYS A 36 -3.93 0.18 12.18
N GLY A 37 -3.85 1.39 12.72
CA GLY A 37 -3.25 2.55 12.06
C GLY A 37 -1.73 2.43 12.01
N VAL A 38 -1.10 1.94 13.07
CA VAL A 38 0.35 1.70 13.13
C VAL A 38 0.75 0.40 12.41
N CYS A 39 -0.10 -0.63 12.33
CA CYS A 39 0.12 -1.85 11.55
C CYS A 39 -0.33 -1.71 10.09
N GLY A 40 -1.38 -0.91 9.85
CA GLY A 40 -1.84 -0.50 8.53
C GLY A 40 -1.01 0.62 7.91
N LEU A 41 -0.09 1.23 8.66
CA LEU A 41 1.02 2.05 8.16
C LEU A 41 2.39 1.38 8.33
N GLY A 42 2.46 0.24 9.03
CA GLY A 42 3.70 -0.52 9.25
C GLY A 42 3.96 -1.64 8.22
N LEU A 43 2.94 -2.01 7.44
CA LEU A 43 3.09 -2.82 6.21
C LEU A 43 3.37 -1.96 4.96
N TRP A 44 3.21 -0.65 5.09
CA TRP A 44 3.62 0.36 4.12
C TRP A 44 5.00 0.84 4.55
N GLY A 45 6.01 0.01 4.31
CA GLY A 45 7.40 0.43 4.52
C GLY A 45 7.63 1.71 3.74
N PHE A 46 7.72 2.84 4.43
CA PHE A 46 8.17 4.09 3.85
C PHE A 46 9.62 3.87 3.41
N ASN A 47 9.81 3.56 2.14
CA ASN A 47 11.14 3.53 1.56
C ASN A 47 11.67 4.96 1.55
N ARG A 48 12.93 5.15 1.93
CA ARG A 48 13.53 6.50 2.07
C ARG A 48 13.73 7.24 0.75
N VAL A 49 13.49 6.58 -0.39
CA VAL A 49 13.34 7.28 -1.67
C VAL A 49 11.98 7.99 -1.62
N ALA A 50 12.03 9.32 -1.53
CA ALA A 50 10.89 10.18 -1.30
C ALA A 50 9.70 9.80 -2.21
N GLY A 51 8.63 9.26 -1.62
CA GLY A 51 7.38 8.97 -2.31
C GLY A 51 7.21 7.56 -2.87
N THR A 52 8.04 6.59 -2.47
CA THR A 52 7.81 5.17 -2.78
C THR A 52 7.22 4.38 -1.60
N THR A 53 6.23 3.53 -1.87
CA THR A 53 5.54 2.73 -0.84
C THR A 53 5.08 1.38 -1.40
N ASN A 54 5.17 0.31 -0.61
CA ASN A 54 4.64 -1.01 -0.95
C ASN A 54 3.11 -1.00 -0.99
N GLY A 55 2.50 -1.75 -1.89
CA GLY A 55 1.06 -1.95 -1.94
C GLY A 55 0.69 -3.44 -1.95
N PRO A 56 -0.61 -3.79 -2.06
CA PRO A 56 -1.05 -5.17 -2.21
C PRO A 56 -0.31 -5.87 -3.35
N GLY A 57 0.38 -6.97 -3.06
CA GLY A 57 1.12 -7.74 -4.08
C GLY A 57 2.29 -7.00 -4.71
N GLY A 58 2.65 -5.79 -4.27
CA GLY A 58 3.74 -5.00 -4.83
C GLY A 58 4.75 -4.59 -3.76
N VAL A 59 6.02 -4.77 -4.07
CA VAL A 59 7.13 -4.46 -3.16
C VAL A 59 8.14 -3.60 -3.91
N VAL A 60 8.53 -2.50 -3.28
CA VAL A 60 9.62 -1.64 -3.71
C VAL A 60 10.78 -1.86 -2.74
N ASP A 61 11.96 -2.16 -3.27
CA ASP A 61 13.20 -2.29 -2.53
C ASP A 61 14.22 -1.29 -3.06
N CYS A 62 14.62 -0.33 -2.22
CA CYS A 62 15.53 0.74 -2.59
C CYS A 62 16.80 0.64 -1.74
N PRO A 63 18.00 0.64 -2.35
CA PRO A 63 19.24 0.70 -1.60
C PRO A 63 19.31 2.01 -0.81
N ALA A 64 19.54 1.90 0.50
CA ALA A 64 19.40 2.99 1.47
C ALA A 64 20.40 4.17 1.31
N LEU A 65 21.27 4.19 0.29
CA LEU A 65 22.52 4.96 0.29
C LEU A 65 22.89 5.68 -1.01
N SER A 66 22.01 5.85 -1.99
CA SER A 66 22.35 6.67 -3.16
C SER A 66 21.21 7.59 -3.56
N TRP A 67 21.55 8.87 -3.73
CA TRP A 67 20.70 9.88 -4.40
C TRP A 67 20.33 9.44 -5.82
N ASP A 68 21.18 8.64 -6.47
CA ASP A 68 20.94 8.00 -7.77
C ASP A 68 20.30 6.60 -7.66
N GLY A 69 19.74 6.27 -6.48
CA GLY A 69 19.40 4.91 -6.08
C GLY A 69 18.28 4.28 -6.86
N GLN A 70 18.65 3.54 -7.90
CA GLN A 70 17.82 2.55 -8.56
C GLN A 70 17.12 1.66 -7.52
N CYS A 71 15.79 1.63 -7.55
CA CYS A 71 15.00 0.70 -6.77
C CYS A 71 14.59 -0.50 -7.63
N THR A 72 14.49 -1.66 -7.00
CA THR A 72 13.83 -2.83 -7.61
C THR A 72 12.37 -2.83 -7.19
N VAL A 73 11.47 -2.83 -8.17
CA VAL A 73 10.03 -2.96 -7.97
C VAL A 73 9.60 -4.35 -8.39
N THR A 74 8.90 -5.05 -7.51
CA THR A 74 8.41 -6.40 -7.75
C THR A 74 6.91 -6.46 -7.56
N PHE A 75 6.19 -6.94 -8.58
CA PHE A 75 4.78 -7.27 -8.48
C PHE A 75 4.59 -8.78 -8.47
N ASP A 76 3.77 -9.28 -7.54
CA ASP A 76 3.30 -10.65 -7.47
C ASP A 76 2.11 -10.83 -8.42
N ARG A 77 2.29 -11.68 -9.43
CA ARG A 77 1.28 -11.96 -10.46
C ARG A 77 0.08 -12.73 -9.94
N ARG A 78 0.20 -13.34 -8.76
CA ARG A 78 -0.90 -14.07 -8.10
C ARG A 78 -1.86 -13.14 -7.36
N THR A 79 -1.46 -11.88 -7.17
CA THR A 79 -2.30 -10.85 -6.58
C THR A 79 -3.00 -10.07 -7.68
N ASP A 80 -4.31 -10.16 -7.73
CA ASP A 80 -5.11 -9.38 -8.68
C ASP A 80 -4.99 -7.88 -8.36
N GLY A 81 -4.68 -7.08 -9.38
CA GLY A 81 -4.47 -5.64 -9.26
C GLY A 81 -3.31 -5.25 -8.35
N ALA A 82 -2.19 -5.99 -8.37
CA ALA A 82 -1.03 -5.67 -7.55
C ALA A 82 -0.55 -4.22 -7.73
N THR A 83 -0.26 -3.50 -6.65
CA THR A 83 0.13 -2.08 -6.70
C THR A 83 1.39 -1.75 -5.92
N VAL A 84 2.05 -0.68 -6.34
CA VAL A 84 3.07 0.05 -5.58
C VAL A 84 2.82 1.53 -5.72
N GLN A 85 3.34 2.33 -4.79
CA GLN A 85 3.39 3.77 -4.94
C GLN A 85 4.80 4.16 -5.36
N LEU A 86 4.94 4.96 -6.41
CA LEU A 86 6.21 5.49 -6.92
C LEU A 86 6.06 7.00 -7.16
N ALA A 87 6.95 7.81 -6.58
CA ALA A 87 6.90 9.27 -6.64
C ALA A 87 5.48 9.86 -6.39
N GLY A 88 4.74 9.30 -5.41
CA GLY A 88 3.39 9.75 -5.07
C GLY A 88 2.26 9.32 -6.02
N ARG A 89 2.57 8.53 -7.07
CA ARG A 89 1.58 7.89 -7.95
C ARG A 89 1.41 6.42 -7.62
N THR A 90 0.21 5.89 -7.76
CA THR A 90 -0.04 4.45 -7.61
C THR A 90 0.18 3.78 -8.96
N VAL A 91 1.15 2.88 -9.07
CA VAL A 91 1.34 2.03 -10.25
C VAL A 91 0.72 0.68 -9.98
N ARG A 92 -0.17 0.25 -10.87
CA ARG A 92 -0.92 -1.00 -10.79
C ARG A 92 -0.56 -1.90 -11.96
N LEU A 93 -0.27 -3.16 -11.68
CA LEU A 93 -0.16 -4.20 -12.70
C LEU A 93 -1.57 -4.64 -13.11
N ILE A 94 -1.90 -4.52 -14.40
CA ILE A 94 -3.24 -4.86 -14.94
C ILE A 94 -3.22 -6.03 -15.92
N GLY A 95 -2.07 -6.32 -16.53
CA GLY A 95 -1.94 -7.38 -17.51
C GLY A 95 -0.49 -7.87 -17.64
N VAL A 96 -0.32 -9.16 -17.92
CA VAL A 96 0.98 -9.77 -18.21
C VAL A 96 0.84 -10.75 -19.35
N SER A 97 1.67 -10.60 -20.37
CA SER A 97 1.78 -11.52 -21.49
C SER A 97 3.15 -12.17 -21.50
N THR A 98 3.17 -13.48 -21.23
CA THR A 98 4.41 -14.28 -21.30
C THR A 98 4.82 -14.60 -22.74
N GLU A 99 3.89 -14.56 -23.70
CA GLU A 99 4.20 -14.80 -25.11
C GLU A 99 5.00 -13.65 -25.73
N THR A 100 4.67 -12.42 -25.31
CA THR A 100 5.32 -11.20 -25.82
C THR A 100 6.35 -10.62 -24.84
N ASN A 101 6.59 -11.29 -23.71
CA ASN A 101 7.42 -10.81 -22.61
C ASN A 101 7.11 -9.34 -22.27
N SER A 102 5.83 -9.06 -22.01
CA SER A 102 5.37 -7.71 -21.73
C SER A 102 4.34 -7.65 -20.61
N ALA A 103 4.20 -6.45 -20.04
CA ALA A 103 3.28 -6.16 -18.96
C ALA A 103 2.58 -4.82 -19.21
N ASP A 104 1.32 -4.78 -18.81
CA ASP A 104 0.46 -3.60 -18.87
C ASP A 104 0.30 -3.02 -17.47
N PHE A 105 0.43 -1.71 -17.39
CA PHE A 105 0.36 -0.96 -16.15
C PHE A 105 -0.64 0.17 -16.26
N ASP A 106 -1.25 0.50 -15.13
CA ASP A 106 -2.09 1.68 -14.95
C ASP A 106 -1.46 2.54 -13.85
N THR A 107 -1.36 3.85 -14.08
CA THR A 107 -0.96 4.80 -13.04
C THR A 107 -2.18 5.59 -12.61
N ASP A 108 -2.45 5.61 -11.32
CA ASP A 108 -3.50 6.45 -10.73
C ASP A 108 -2.83 7.50 -9.85
N SER A 109 -3.18 8.77 -10.10
CA SER A 109 -2.78 9.85 -9.21
C SER A 109 -3.69 9.85 -7.99
N LEU A 110 -3.18 10.13 -6.79
CA LEU A 110 -4.05 10.22 -5.59
C LEU A 110 -5.23 11.22 -5.72
N LEU A 111 -5.20 12.10 -6.72
CA LEU A 111 -6.22 13.08 -7.03
C LEU A 111 -7.14 12.67 -8.21
N GLY A 112 -6.90 11.53 -8.86
CA GLY A 112 -7.68 10.98 -9.98
C GLY A 112 -7.62 11.79 -11.27
N TRP A 113 -6.60 12.65 -11.46
CA TRP A 113 -6.55 13.60 -12.57
C TRP A 113 -5.60 13.18 -13.71
N ASN A 114 -4.76 12.17 -13.51
CA ASN A 114 -3.77 11.72 -14.50
C ASN A 114 -3.67 10.19 -14.53
N ASP A 115 -4.75 9.55 -14.95
CA ASP A 115 -4.76 8.10 -15.17
C ASP A 115 -4.09 7.80 -16.51
N GLU A 116 -2.92 7.16 -16.47
CA GLU A 116 -2.19 6.76 -17.66
C GLU A 116 -1.95 5.26 -17.68
N ARG A 117 -2.32 4.65 -18.80
CA ARG A 117 -2.02 3.26 -19.10
C ARG A 117 -0.83 3.18 -20.04
N PHE A 118 0.10 2.31 -19.72
CA PHE A 118 1.28 2.08 -20.54
C PHE A 118 1.59 0.59 -20.62
N HIS A 119 2.23 0.23 -21.73
CA HIS A 119 2.67 -1.12 -22.04
C HIS A 119 4.19 -1.13 -22.09
N LEU A 120 4.80 -2.08 -21.39
CA LEU A 120 6.26 -2.26 -21.39
C LEU A 120 6.62 -3.68 -21.82
N ARG A 121 7.62 -3.81 -22.69
CA ARG A 121 8.29 -5.07 -22.97
C ARG A 121 9.57 -5.18 -22.14
N VAL A 122 10.04 -6.40 -21.93
CA VAL A 122 11.32 -6.63 -21.23
C VAL A 122 12.46 -5.91 -21.97
N GLY A 123 13.20 -5.07 -21.25
CA GLY A 123 14.27 -4.21 -21.76
C GLY A 123 13.80 -2.88 -22.35
N GLU A 124 12.50 -2.55 -22.26
CA GLU A 124 12.00 -1.22 -22.59
C GLU A 124 11.91 -0.34 -21.33
N ASP A 125 12.18 0.95 -21.56
CA ASP A 125 12.06 2.01 -20.58
C ASP A 125 10.78 2.81 -20.82
N TYR A 126 10.17 3.27 -19.73
CA TYR A 126 9.06 4.22 -19.74
C TYR A 126 9.36 5.36 -18.78
N GLU A 127 9.32 6.58 -19.31
CA GLU A 127 9.54 7.80 -18.54
C GLU A 127 8.21 8.45 -18.17
N PHE A 128 8.00 8.72 -16.89
CA PHE A 128 6.82 9.42 -16.40
C PHE A 128 7.22 10.44 -15.33
N SER A 129 6.86 11.70 -15.56
CA SER A 129 7.13 12.80 -14.62
C SER A 129 8.63 12.90 -14.22
N GLY A 130 9.55 12.62 -15.15
CA GLY A 130 11.00 12.62 -14.91
C GLY A 130 11.55 11.39 -14.18
N ASN A 131 10.71 10.38 -13.92
CA ASN A 131 11.13 9.09 -13.39
C ASN A 131 11.21 8.07 -14.52
N THR A 132 12.13 7.11 -14.42
CA THR A 132 12.26 6.04 -15.40
C THR A 132 11.87 4.70 -14.78
N LEU A 133 11.10 3.90 -15.51
CA LEU A 133 10.81 2.50 -15.23
C LEU A 133 11.33 1.64 -16.36
N GLU A 134 12.14 0.63 -16.05
CA GLU A 134 12.55 -0.40 -17.00
C GLU A 134 11.93 -1.74 -16.59
N LEU A 135 11.31 -2.43 -17.53
CA LEU A 135 10.84 -3.80 -17.27
C LEU A 135 12.01 -4.79 -17.46
N ILE A 136 12.47 -5.40 -16.37
CA ILE A 136 13.68 -6.24 -16.40
C ILE A 136 13.35 -7.70 -16.66
N GLN A 137 12.30 -8.19 -16.00
CA GLN A 137 12.00 -9.61 -16.03
C GLN A 137 10.53 -9.89 -15.75
N ILE A 138 10.00 -10.84 -16.51
CA ILE A 138 8.73 -11.49 -16.20
C ILE A 138 9.02 -12.96 -15.91
N THR A 139 8.56 -13.41 -14.75
CA THR A 139 8.59 -14.81 -14.33
C THR A 139 7.15 -15.31 -14.18
N PRO A 140 6.90 -16.62 -14.02
CA PRO A 140 5.54 -17.13 -13.80
C PRO A 140 4.82 -16.48 -12.62
N ASP A 141 5.57 -16.12 -11.58
CA ASP A 141 5.01 -15.62 -10.32
C ASP A 141 5.21 -14.12 -10.12
N LYS A 142 6.16 -13.49 -10.81
CA LYS A 142 6.55 -12.10 -10.55
C LYS A 142 6.83 -11.29 -11.80
N VAL A 143 6.59 -9.99 -11.72
CA VAL A 143 7.06 -8.97 -12.67
C VAL A 143 8.05 -8.08 -11.93
N ILE A 144 9.24 -7.89 -12.50
CA ILE A 144 10.33 -7.14 -11.86
C ILE A 144 10.69 -5.96 -12.75
N LEU A 145 10.71 -4.78 -12.15
CA LEU A 145 11.11 -3.53 -12.79
C LEU A 145 12.27 -2.91 -12.02
N HIS A 146 13.04 -2.09 -12.73
CA HIS A 146 13.89 -1.10 -12.12
C HIS A 146 13.22 0.26 -12.19
N TYR A 147 13.34 1.01 -11.10
CA TYR A 147 12.81 2.37 -10.97
C TYR A 147 13.96 3.31 -10.65
N TRP A 148 14.14 4.35 -11.47
CA TRP A 148 15.08 5.43 -11.20
C TRP A 148 14.32 6.72 -10.92
N PRO A 149 14.49 7.32 -9.75
CA PRO A 149 13.98 8.66 -9.50
C PRO A 149 14.74 9.69 -10.37
N PRO A 150 14.15 10.86 -10.64
CA PRO A 150 14.83 11.96 -11.33
C PRO A 150 16.16 12.30 -10.64
N ALA A 151 17.20 12.56 -11.44
CA ALA A 151 18.55 12.86 -10.96
C ALA A 151 18.65 14.17 -10.17
N ASP A 152 17.58 14.98 -10.15
CA ASP A 152 17.50 16.33 -9.58
C ASP A 152 16.49 16.47 -8.42
N ALA A 153 15.98 15.36 -7.84
CA ALA A 153 15.02 15.37 -6.72
C ALA A 153 15.63 15.52 -5.31
#